data_AF-A0A533MMY0-F1
#
_entry.id   AF-A0A533MMY0-F1
#
_cell.length_a   1.000
_cell.length_b   1.000
_cell.length_c   1.000
_cell.angle_alpha   90.00
_cell.angle_beta   90.00
_cell.angle_gamma   90.00
#
_symmetry.space_group_name_H-M   'P 1'
#
loop_
_entity.id
_entity.type
_entity.pdbx_description
1 polymer ?
#
loop_
_entity_poly.entity_id
_entity_poly.type
_entity_poly.pdbx_seq_one_letter_code
_entity_poly.pdbx_strand_id
1 'polypeptide(L)'
;EMPNPDQLLSETGWNDVRLYNAIQHLIENEFIDGDILKSQDSTKVQDVYIKDITSFGIDIIENQPEFKTNFGFGVNLVSRQHPSVGL
;
A
#
# COMPACT_ATOMS: atom_id res chain seq x y z
N GLU A 1 2.86 11.28 7.68
CA GLU A 1 2.64 9.95 8.27
C GLU A 1 1.97 9.07 7.22
N MET A 2 2.20 7.76 7.25
CA MET A 2 1.44 6.84 6.41
C MET A 2 0.01 6.72 6.96
N PRO A 3 -1.01 6.66 6.09
CA PRO A 3 -2.39 6.62 6.53
C PRO A 3 -2.66 5.33 7.31
N ASN A 4 -3.27 5.47 8.49
CA ASN A 4 -3.72 4.30 9.24
C ASN A 4 -4.98 3.70 8.57
N PRO A 5 -5.32 2.43 8.86
CA PRO A 5 -6.47 1.77 8.23
C PRO A 5 -7.79 2.52 8.44
N ASP A 6 -7.98 3.18 9.59
CA ASP A 6 -9.18 3.99 9.87
C ASP A 6 -9.32 5.22 8.95
N GLN A 7 -8.21 5.89 8.65
CA GLN A 7 -8.17 6.99 7.68
C GLN A 7 -8.52 6.48 6.28
N LEU A 8 -7.96 5.33 5.88
CA LEU A 8 -8.27 4.72 4.60
C LEU A 8 -9.75 4.30 4.49
N LEU A 9 -10.36 3.80 5.58
CA LEU A 9 -11.80 3.52 5.61
C LEU A 9 -12.63 4.78 5.37
N SER A 10 -12.27 5.88 6.05
CA SER A 10 -12.96 7.16 5.90
C SER A 10 -12.84 7.73 4.49
N GLU A 11 -11.67 7.62 3.86
CA GLU A 11 -11.42 8.20 2.52
C GLU A 11 -12.01 7.35 1.39
N THR A 12 -12.01 6.02 1.53
CA THR A 12 -12.51 5.11 0.50
C THR A 12 -14.02 4.91 0.55
N GLY A 13 -14.65 5.14 1.71
CA GLY A 13 -16.05 4.77 1.95
C GLY A 13 -16.29 3.25 1.88
N TRP A 14 -15.23 2.44 1.98
CA TRP A 14 -15.34 0.98 2.00
C TRP A 14 -15.70 0.48 3.40
N ASN A 15 -16.17 -0.77 3.46
CA ASN A 15 -16.21 -1.47 4.75
C ASN A 15 -14.84 -2.05 5.10
N ASP A 16 -14.67 -2.30 6.39
CA ASP A 16 -13.53 -2.95 7.03
C ASP A 16 -13.08 -4.23 6.30
N VAL A 17 -14.00 -5.15 6.04
CA VAL A 17 -13.71 -6.44 5.38
C VAL A 17 -13.09 -6.22 4.00
N ARG A 18 -13.66 -5.32 3.19
CA ARG A 18 -13.17 -5.04 1.84
C ARG A 18 -11.80 -4.38 1.88
N LEU A 19 -11.60 -3.40 2.76
CA LEU A 19 -10.32 -2.72 2.89
C LEU A 19 -9.23 -3.68 3.35
N TYR A 20 -9.50 -4.47 4.39
CA TYR A 20 -8.50 -5.37 4.96
C TYR A 20 -8.11 -6.50 4.01
N ASN A 21 -9.07 -7.04 3.25
CA ASN A 21 -8.76 -8.00 2.19
C ASN A 21 -7.92 -7.37 1.06
N ALA A 22 -8.18 -6.11 0.71
CA ALA A 22 -7.38 -5.40 -0.29
C ALA A 22 -5.94 -5.18 0.21
N ILE A 23 -5.78 -4.71 1.45
CA ILE A 23 -4.45 -4.50 2.06
C ILE A 23 -3.69 -5.82 2.18
N GLN A 24 -4.35 -6.90 2.64
CA GLN A 24 -3.76 -8.24 2.65
C GLN A 24 -3.28 -8.66 1.26
N HIS A 25 -4.11 -8.49 0.23
CA HIS A 25 -3.74 -8.84 -1.13
C HIS A 25 -2.55 -8.03 -1.64
N LEU A 26 -2.48 -6.73 -1.32
CA LEU A 26 -1.37 -5.87 -1.73
C LEU A 26 -0.05 -6.26 -1.02
N ILE A 27 -0.10 -6.66 0.24
CA ILE A 27 1.06 -7.16 1.00
C ILE A 27 1.51 -8.52 0.44
N GLU A 28 0.58 -9.46 0.26
CA GLU A 28 0.88 -10.82 -0.23
C GLU A 28 1.46 -10.84 -1.65
N ASN A 29 1.21 -9.80 -2.46
CA ASN A 29 1.77 -9.63 -3.80
C ASN A 29 2.95 -8.64 -3.83
N GLU A 30 3.50 -8.28 -2.66
CA GLU A 30 4.68 -7.42 -2.53
C GLU A 30 4.53 -6.03 -3.17
N PHE A 31 3.30 -5.52 -3.34
CA PHE A 31 3.08 -4.16 -3.84
C PHE A 31 3.29 -3.11 -2.73
N ILE A 32 3.00 -3.48 -1.48
CA ILE A 32 3.27 -2.67 -0.29
C ILE A 32 3.98 -3.52 0.77
N ASP A 33 4.83 -2.88 1.57
CA ASP A 33 5.44 -3.45 2.77
C ASP A 33 4.52 -3.21 3.97
N GLY A 34 4.26 -4.25 4.75
CA GLY A 34 3.32 -4.20 5.86
C GLY A 34 3.14 -5.55 6.55
N ASP A 35 2.41 -5.52 7.65
CA ASP A 35 2.10 -6.70 8.47
C ASP A 35 0.59 -6.94 8.56
N ILE A 36 0.21 -8.22 8.66
CA ILE A 36 -1.18 -8.64 8.82
C ILE A 36 -1.33 -9.36 10.15
N LEU A 37 -2.19 -8.83 11.02
CA LEU A 37 -2.58 -9.51 12.24
C LEU A 37 -3.84 -10.33 11.96
N LYS A 38 -3.73 -11.65 12.09
CA LYS A 38 -4.87 -12.57 12.02
C LYS A 38 -5.27 -12.96 13.44
N SER A 39 -6.58 -13.08 13.67
CA SER A 39 -7.06 -13.60 14.96
C SER A 39 -6.71 -15.08 15.11
N GLN A 40 -6.50 -15.53 16.35
CA GLN A 40 -5.91 -16.84 16.70
C GLN A 40 -6.58 -18.07 16.03
N ASP A 41 -7.86 -17.98 15.67
CA ASP A 41 -8.66 -19.09 15.13
C ASP A 41 -9.34 -18.76 13.79
N SER A 42 -8.77 -17.85 12.99
CA SER A 42 -9.51 -17.32 11.83
C SER A 42 -8.66 -17.03 10.60
N THR A 43 -9.27 -17.20 9.42
CA THR A 43 -8.78 -16.63 8.16
C THR A 43 -9.06 -15.14 8.05
N LYS A 44 -9.84 -14.56 8.96
CA LYS A 44 -10.22 -13.15 8.96
C LYS A 44 -9.08 -12.28 9.51
N VAL A 45 -8.74 -11.27 8.73
CA VAL A 45 -7.83 -10.18 9.11
C VAL A 45 -8.46 -9.43 10.29
N GLN A 46 -7.70 -9.33 11.37
CA GLN A 46 -8.08 -8.56 12.56
C GLN A 46 -7.56 -7.14 12.46
N ASP A 47 -6.32 -6.98 12.01
CA ASP A 47 -5.67 -5.69 11.85
C ASP A 47 -4.62 -5.75 10.75
N VAL A 48 -4.27 -4.59 10.21
CA VAL A 48 -3.23 -4.43 9.18
C VAL A 48 -2.37 -3.23 9.48
N TYR A 49 -1.06 -3.37 9.27
CA TYR A 49 -0.11 -2.30 9.43
C TYR A 49 0.57 -2.03 8.09
N ILE A 50 0.46 -0.81 7.57
CA ILE A 50 1.09 -0.40 6.32
C ILE A 50 2.36 0.37 6.66
N LYS A 51 3.49 -0.07 6.12
CA LYS A 51 4.81 0.49 6.41
C LYS A 51 5.36 1.32 5.25
N ASP A 52 5.37 0.77 4.04
CA ASP A 52 5.80 1.51 2.84
C ASP A 52 5.18 0.96 1.54
N ILE A 53 5.31 1.70 0.43
CA ILE A 53 5.11 1.14 -0.91
C ILE A 53 6.42 0.53 -1.40
N THR A 54 6.38 -0.67 -1.98
CA THR A 54 7.60 -1.30 -2.50
C THR A 54 8.03 -0.67 -3.83
N SER A 55 9.29 -0.88 -4.24
CA SER A 55 9.75 -0.50 -5.58
C SER A 55 8.92 -1.15 -6.68
N PHE A 56 8.43 -2.37 -6.46
CA PHE A 56 7.56 -3.06 -7.42
C PHE A 56 6.16 -2.43 -7.48
N GLY A 57 5.57 -2.06 -6.34
CA GLY A 57 4.30 -1.32 -6.30
C GLY A 57 4.38 0.04 -7.00
N ILE A 58 5.49 0.75 -6.81
CA ILE A 58 5.79 2.00 -7.52
C ILE A 58 5.82 1.77 -9.03
N ASP A 59 6.57 0.77 -9.49
CA ASP A 59 6.74 0.45 -10.91
C ASP A 59 5.39 0.18 -11.59
N ILE A 60 4.48 -0.54 -10.92
CA ILE A 60 3.12 -0.79 -11.41
C ILE A 60 2.34 0.52 -11.60
N ILE A 61 2.39 1.44 -10.62
CA ILE A 61 1.68 2.72 -10.73
C ILE A 61 2.29 3.60 -11.84
N GLU A 62 3.61 3.58 -11.97
CA GLU A 62 4.34 4.40 -12.94
C GLU A 62 4.30 3.85 -14.36
N ASN A 63 4.16 2.55 -14.57
CA ASN A 63 4.29 1.94 -15.89
C ASN A 63 3.00 1.32 -16.44
N GLN A 64 1.91 1.26 -15.65
CA GLN A 64 0.60 0.84 -16.16
C GLN A 64 -0.25 2.05 -16.61
N PRO A 65 -0.52 2.23 -17.92
CA PRO A 65 -1.28 3.37 -18.44
C PRO A 65 -2.70 3.46 -17.85
N GLU A 66 -3.28 2.30 -17.55
CA GLU A 66 -4.61 2.16 -16.95
C GLU A 66 -4.64 2.72 -15.53
N PHE A 67 -3.57 2.57 -14.75
CA PHE A 67 -3.48 3.13 -13.41
C PHE A 67 -3.39 4.66 -13.46
N LYS A 68 -2.52 5.21 -14.31
CA LYS A 68 -2.40 6.67 -14.48
C LYS A 68 -3.70 7.33 -14.97
N THR A 69 -4.40 6.67 -15.89
CA THR A 69 -5.64 7.20 -16.49
C THR A 69 -6.81 7.17 -15.51
N ASN A 70 -6.94 6.09 -14.70
CA ASN A 70 -8.08 5.92 -13.80
C ASN A 70 -7.95 6.66 -12.48
N PHE A 71 -6.72 6.95 -12.04
CA PHE A 71 -6.48 7.49 -10.72
C PHE A 71 -5.93 8.93 -10.70
N GLY A 72 -5.41 9.44 -11.81
CA GLY A 72 -5.12 10.88 -11.95
C GLY A 72 -4.02 11.45 -11.04
N PHE A 73 -3.32 10.61 -10.26
CA PHE A 73 -2.15 11.02 -9.49
C PHE A 73 -0.86 10.71 -10.25
N GLY A 74 -0.07 11.75 -10.53
CA GLY A 74 1.36 11.58 -10.73
C GLY A 74 1.98 11.31 -9.36
N VAL A 75 2.48 10.10 -9.13
CA VAL A 75 3.23 9.81 -7.90
C VAL A 75 4.50 10.64 -7.95
N ASN A 76 4.53 11.75 -7.22
CA ASN A 76 5.74 12.55 -7.08
C ASN A 76 6.56 11.90 -5.96
N LEU A 77 7.19 10.77 -6.28
CA LEU A 77 8.21 10.19 -5.43
C LEU A 77 9.36 11.19 -5.41
N VAL A 78 9.41 12.02 -4.38
CA VAL A 78 10.62 12.77 -4.07
C VAL A 78 11.68 11.72 -3.87
N SER A 79 12.49 11.48 -4.91
CA SER A 79 13.65 10.62 -4.88
C SER A 79 14.42 10.97 -3.63
N ARG A 80 14.33 10.12 -2.60
CA ARG A 80 15.38 10.08 -1.59
C ARG A 80 16.57 9.53 -2.35
N GLN A 81 17.28 10.44 -3.01
CA GLN A 81 18.58 10.20 -3.58
C GLN A 81 19.36 9.50 -2.49
N HIS A 82 19.71 8.24 -2.75
CA HIS A 82 20.80 7.60 -2.05
C HIS A 82 21.95 8.61 -2.05
N PRO A 83 22.55 8.97 -0.89
CA PRO A 83 23.80 9.66 -0.93
C PRO A 83 24.78 8.75 -1.68
N SER A 84 25.13 9.14 -2.89
CA SER A 84 26.24 8.58 -3.63
C SER A 84 27.45 8.70 -2.71
N VAL A 85 27.88 7.58 -2.13
CA VAL A 85 29.13 7.54 -1.38
C VAL A 85 30.24 7.63 -2.43
N GLY A 86 30.59 8.86 -2.78
CA GLY A 86 31.75 9.18 -3.57
C GLY A 86 32.98 9.21 -2.66
N LEU A 87 33.87 8.25 -2.86
CA LEU A 87 35.33 8.33 -3.01
C LEU A 87 35.98 7.00 -2.62
#